data_AF-A0A3A5W7A8-F1
#
_entry.id   AF-A0A3A5W7A8-F1
#
_cell.length_a   1.000
_cell.length_b   1.000
_cell.length_c   1.000
_cell.angle_alpha   90.00
_cell.angle_beta   90.00
_cell.angle_gamma   90.00
#
_symmetry.space_group_name_H-M   'P 1'
#
loop_
_entity.id
_entity.type
_entity.pdbx_description
1 polymer ?
#
loop_
_entity_poly.entity_id
_entity_poly.type
_entity_poly.pdbx_seq_one_letter_code
_entity_poly.pdbx_strand_id
1 'polypeptide(L)' 'MKYIREDPQAYNMGEWPTHCFKAYDIRGLSGEELSDEFAYRLGKAMAAYLKCQSFAVGRDIRESSPGYASNLIQGLVDSG' A
#
# COMPACT_ATOMS: atom_id res chain seq x y z
N MET A 1 12.88 10.95 16.55
CA MET A 1 11.83 10.51 15.62
C MET A 1 11.42 9.09 16.01
N LYS A 2 10.47 8.95 16.94
CA LYS A 2 10.03 7.66 17.51
C LYS A 2 8.58 7.42 17.13
N TYR A 3 8.33 6.76 16.01
CA TYR A 3 7.04 6.13 15.70
C TYR A 3 7.27 4.91 14.81
N ILE A 4 7.80 3.85 15.40
CA ILE A 4 7.53 2.49 14.92
C ILE A 4 7.07 1.78 16.17
N ARG A 5 5.76 1.54 16.28
CA ARG A 5 5.21 0.62 17.27
C ARG A 5 5.84 -0.74 16.97
N GLU A 6 6.31 -1.44 18.00
CA GLU A 6 6.88 -2.78 17.92
C GLU A 6 5.78 -3.77 17.53
N ASP A 7 5.44 -3.80 16.24
CA ASP A 7 4.64 -4.86 15.63
C ASP A 7 5.62 -5.94 15.14
N PRO A 8 5.66 -7.13 15.76
CA PRO A 8 6.55 -8.22 15.37
C PRO A 8 6.32 -8.69 13.93
N GLN A 9 5.15 -8.43 13.32
CA GLN A 9 4.92 -8.71 11.90
C GLN A 9 5.61 -7.71 10.97
N ALA A 10 5.98 -6.52 11.43
CA ALA A 10 6.62 -5.51 10.59
C ALA A 10 8.01 -5.92 10.09
N TYR A 11 8.67 -6.86 10.78
CA TYR A 11 10.02 -7.33 10.46
C TYR A 11 10.10 -8.22 9.21
N ASN A 12 8.98 -8.78 8.74
CA ASN A 12 8.97 -9.72 7.60
C ASN A 12 8.39 -9.14 6.29
N MET A 13 8.08 -7.83 6.24
CA MET A 13 7.27 -7.28 5.13
C MET A 13 8.07 -6.91 3.87
N GLY A 14 9.36 -7.22 3.76
CA GLY A 14 10.20 -6.80 2.63
C GLY A 14 10.48 -5.29 2.59
N GLU A 15 11.58 -4.90 1.95
CA GLU A 15 11.94 -3.48 1.79
C GLU A 15 10.89 -2.74 0.94
N TRP A 16 10.65 -1.48 1.28
CA TRP A 16 9.85 -0.60 0.42
C TRP A 16 10.69 -0.16 -0.79
N PRO A 17 10.13 -0.17 -2.01
CA PRO A 17 10.77 0.42 -3.19
C PRO A 17 10.72 1.95 -3.08
N THR A 18 11.56 2.52 -2.21
CA THR A 18 11.51 3.95 -1.84
C THR A 18 11.66 4.87 -3.05
N HIS A 19 12.39 4.44 -4.08
CA HIS A 19 12.52 5.18 -5.33
C HIS A 19 11.20 5.30 -6.10
N CYS A 20 10.21 4.44 -5.89
CA CYS A 20 8.88 4.56 -6.50
C CYS A 20 8.04 5.69 -5.89
N PHE A 21 8.36 6.17 -4.68
CA PHE A 21 7.69 7.31 -4.08
C PHE A 21 8.24 8.61 -4.68
N LYS A 22 7.51 9.17 -5.64
CA LYS A 22 7.87 10.41 -6.32
C LYS A 22 7.25 11.60 -5.58
N ALA A 23 7.53 12.81 -6.04
CA ALA A 23 7.06 14.04 -5.39
C ALA A 23 5.53 14.16 -5.32
N TYR A 24 4.79 13.55 -6.25
CA TYR A 24 3.33 13.72 -6.39
C TYR A 24 2.54 12.41 -6.38
N ASP A 25 3.19 11.28 -6.68
CA ASP A 25 2.54 9.98 -6.77
C ASP A 25 3.53 8.84 -6.50
N ILE A 26 2.99 7.63 -6.49
CA ILE A 26 3.76 6.39 -6.44
C ILE A 26 3.80 5.83 -7.86
N ARG A 27 5.01 5.61 -8.40
CA ARG A 27 5.19 5.15 -9.78
C ARG A 27 6.40 4.24 -9.91
N GLY A 28 6.17 3.07 -10.48
CA GLY A 28 7.17 2.03 -10.73
C GLY A 28 6.67 0.97 -11.70
N LEU A 29 7.53 0.02 -12.01
CA LEU A 29 7.26 -1.14 -12.86
C LEU A 29 6.32 -2.12 -12.15
N SER A 30 5.24 -2.46 -12.83
CA SER A 30 4.22 -3.39 -12.36
C SER A 30 4.78 -4.82 -12.31
N GLY A 31 4.64 -5.50 -11.18
CA GLY A 31 5.07 -6.89 -10.98
C GLY A 31 6.52 -7.04 -10.54
N GLU A 32 7.34 -6.00 -10.69
CA GLU A 32 8.75 -5.99 -10.27
C GLU A 32 8.96 -5.06 -9.08
N GLU A 33 8.64 -3.77 -9.24
CA GLU A 33 8.82 -2.76 -8.22
C GLU A 33 7.54 -2.57 -7.40
N LEU A 34 6.39 -2.61 -8.07
CA LEU A 34 5.07 -2.55 -7.45
C LEU A 34 4.42 -3.93 -7.52
N SER A 35 4.08 -4.51 -6.38
CA SER A 35 3.45 -5.83 -6.26
C SER A 35 2.08 -5.74 -5.58
N ASP A 36 1.33 -6.84 -5.63
CA ASP A 36 0.09 -6.98 -4.87
C ASP A 36 0.33 -6.82 -3.36
N GLU A 37 1.43 -7.38 -2.86
CA GLU A 37 1.86 -7.22 -1.46
C GLU A 37 2.18 -5.75 -1.13
N PHE A 38 2.84 -5.03 -2.04
CA PHE A 38 3.07 -3.59 -1.88
C PHE A 38 1.73 -2.84 -1.75
N ALA A 39 0.75 -3.14 -2.61
CA ALA A 39 -0.56 -2.49 -2.57
C ALA A 39 -1.31 -2.78 -1.25
N TYR A 40 -1.28 -4.03 -0.78
CA TYR A 40 -1.83 -4.42 0.52
C TYR A 40 -1.20 -3.64 1.67
N ARG A 41 0.14 -3.59 1.73
CA ARG A 41 0.87 -2.85 2.77
C ARG A 41 0.59 -1.35 2.70
N LEU A 42 0.46 -0.80 1.50
CA LEU A 42 0.11 0.61 1.30
C LEU A 42 -1.27 0.91 1.87
N GLY A 43 -2.25 0.02 1.67
CA GLY A 43 -3.59 0.13 2.25
C GLY A 43 -3.54 0.21 3.78
N LYS A 44 -2.80 -0.71 4.42
CA LYS A 44 -2.62 -0.68 5.88
C LYS A 44 -1.98 0.63 6.37
N ALA A 45 -0.94 1.08 5.67
CA ALA A 45 -0.25 2.32 6.00
C ALA A 45 -1.16 3.55 5.86
N MET A 46 -1.95 3.62 4.79
CA MET A 46 -2.91 4.70 4.54
C MET A 46 -4.00 4.74 5.62
N ALA A 47 -4.60 3.60 5.97
CA ALA A 47 -5.61 3.53 7.03
C ALA A 47 -5.05 4.01 8.38
N ALA A 48 -3.86 3.52 8.77
CA ALA A 48 -3.21 3.90 10.02
C ALA A 48 -2.85 5.39 10.10
N TYR A 49 -2.42 5.98 8.97
CA TYR A 49 -1.99 7.36 8.91
C TYR A 49 -3.15 8.35 8.78
N LEU A 50 -4.06 8.11 7.83
CA LEU A 50 -5.13 9.06 7.47
C LEU A 50 -6.34 8.97 8.40
N LYS A 51 -6.61 7.79 9.00
CA LYS A 51 -7.71 7.57 9.94
C LYS A 51 -9.09 8.00 9.39
N CYS A 52 -9.33 7.79 8.11
CA CYS A 52 -10.61 8.06 7.47
C CYS A 52 -11.62 6.94 7.77
N GLN A 53 -12.92 7.26 7.77
CA GLN A 53 -13.99 6.27 7.89
C GLN A 53 -14.32 5.56 6.57
N SER A 54 -13.96 6.18 5.45
CA SER A 54 -14.22 5.64 4.12
C SER A 54 -13.14 6.10 3.14
N PHE A 55 -12.89 5.27 2.13
CA PHE A 55 -11.93 5.53 1.07
C PHE A 55 -12.60 5.29 -0.28
N ALA A 56 -12.40 6.21 -1.23
CA ALA A 56 -12.74 5.99 -2.63
C ALA A 56 -11.56 5.31 -3.33
N VAL A 57 -11.80 4.18 -3.99
CA VAL A 57 -10.77 3.45 -4.74
C VAL A 57 -11.17 3.41 -6.21
N GLY A 58 -10.34 4.03 -7.05
CA GLY A 58 -10.47 4.04 -8.50
C GLY A 58 -9.24 3.40 -9.15
N ARG A 59 -9.43 2.81 -10.33
CA ARG A 59 -8.37 2.17 -11.09
C ARG A 59 -8.56 2.40 -12.59
N ASP A 60 -7.51 2.24 -13.37
CA ASP A 60 -7.59 2.30 -14.83
C ASP A 60 -7.67 0.90 -15.47
N ILE A 61 -7.53 0.86 -16.79
CA ILE A 61 -7.75 -0.34 -17.61
C ILE A 61 -6.59 -1.35 -17.61
N ARG A 62 -5.46 -1.10 -16.92
CA ARG A 62 -4.32 -2.04 -16.94
C ARG A 62 -4.67 -3.40 -16.32
N GLU A 63 -4.01 -4.45 -16.79
CA GLU A 63 -4.22 -5.82 -16.33
C GLU A 63 -3.83 -6.03 -14.85
N SER A 64 -2.83 -5.29 -14.36
CA SER A 64 -2.44 -5.32 -12.94
C SER A 64 -3.35 -4.52 -12.01
N SER A 65 -4.10 -3.56 -12.57
CA SER A 65 -4.94 -2.65 -11.79
C SER A 65 -6.02 -3.35 -10.93
N PRO A 66 -6.71 -4.42 -11.37
CA PRO A 66 -7.61 -5.20 -10.51
C PRO A 66 -6.93 -5.81 -9.28
N GLY A 67 -5.74 -6.39 -9.45
CA GLY A 67 -4.97 -7.01 -8.36
C GLY A 67 -4.55 -5.98 -7.32
N TYR A 68 -3.98 -4.86 -7.78
CA TYR A 68 -3.59 -3.77 -6.90
C TYR A 68 -4.77 -3.13 -6.16
N ALA A 69 -5.88 -2.90 -6.85
CA ALA A 69 -7.07 -2.35 -6.20
C ALA A 69 -7.63 -3.30 -5.13
N SER A 70 -7.74 -4.59 -5.45
CA SER A 70 -8.22 -5.61 -4.51
C SER A 70 -7.35 -5.71 -3.26
N ASN A 71 -6.02 -5.77 -3.44
CA ASN A 71 -5.08 -5.84 -2.32
C ASN A 71 -5.03 -4.55 -1.51
N LEU A 72 -5.06 -3.38 -2.15
CA LEU A 72 -5.14 -2.08 -1.47
C LEU A 72 -6.40 -2.01 -0.59
N ILE A 73 -7.56 -2.39 -1.15
CA ILE A 73 -8.83 -2.44 -0.41
C ILE A 73 -8.73 -3.40 0.77
N GLN A 74 -8.18 -4.60 0.58
CA GLN A 74 -8.00 -5.56 1.66
C GLN A 74 -7.13 -4.99 2.80
N GLY A 75 -6.04 -4.29 2.46
CA GLY A 75 -5.17 -3.65 3.45
C GLY A 75 -5.88 -2.53 4.22
N LEU A 76 -6.72 -1.75 3.54
CA LEU A 76 -7.57 -0.74 4.19
C LEU A 76 -8.56 -1.39 5.16
N VAL A 77 -9.31 -2.41 4.70
CA VAL A 77 -10.35 -3.11 5.49
C VAL A 77 -9.77 -3.82 6.71
N ASP A 78 -8.63 -4.49 6.57
CA ASP A 78 -7.97 -5.19 7.68
C ASP A 78 -7.47 -4.24 8.78
N SER A 79 -7.40 -2.93 8.49
CA SER A 79 -6.83 -1.92 9.37
C SER A 79 -7.86 -0.97 10.01
N GLY A 80 -9.16 -1.18 9.78
CA GLY A 80 -10.25 -0.45 10.48
C GLY A 80 -11.36 0.05 9.58
#